data_AF-A0A835YQ42-F1
#
_entry.id   AF-A0A835YQ42-F1
#
_cell.length_a   1.000
_cell.length_b   1.000
_cell.length_c   1.000
_cell.angle_alpha   90.00
_cell.angle_beta   90.00
_cell.angle_gamma   90.00
#
_symmetry.space_group_name_H-M   'P 1'
#
loop_
_entity.id
_entity.type
_entity.pdbx_description
1 polymer ?
#
loop_
_entity_poly.entity_id
_entity_poly.type
_entity_poly.pdbx_seq_one_letter_code
_entity_poly.pdbx_strand_id
1 'polypeptide(L)'
;MVGWRAFCGSTLLVLAVLFTLASSLRTPALHRREALAAAGAAAASLLTPEHAMSTDGSLMARIKERRFDKPIFSLPPQEAAYPDWMEGTWDVTAGFGGYLFPSKTVKKEAVVSNEYTPGFKQLSIMSNADIGPPAAAFQQRFARRGGGGSAVRDDRPFNLSAAMRGWLGDRAPAVLSCEYEPERNPNRCSFALRPAAAAGARAGAGNTRVELFTNARETEAAGADAFLLSEYIRQVTIYRPGADVIARELVADYQQFWVYRRGGEEGGGGGGRGFKASLLTCGYLQPQDSNYFDSPTEPVVLYSHAYDFKPAAAGAA
;
A
#
# COMPACT_ATOMS: atom_id res chain seq x y z
N MET A 1 7.29 22.60 -21.86
CA MET A 1 6.60 23.71 -21.16
C MET A 1 5.10 23.51 -21.33
N VAL A 2 4.43 22.97 -20.31
CA VAL A 2 2.96 22.89 -20.25
C VAL A 2 2.59 23.38 -18.85
N GLY A 3 1.81 24.44 -18.79
CA GLY A 3 1.52 25.20 -17.57
C GLY A 3 0.54 24.48 -16.65
N TRP A 4 0.91 24.34 -15.38
CA TRP A 4 -0.03 24.05 -14.30
C TRP A 4 -0.86 25.30 -14.01
N ARG A 5 -2.17 25.21 -14.22
CA ARG A 5 -3.13 26.20 -13.73
C ARG A 5 -3.30 26.01 -12.22
N ALA A 6 -3.05 27.09 -11.50
CA ALA A 6 -3.33 27.19 -10.07
C ALA A 6 -4.84 27.06 -9.83
N PHE A 7 -5.25 26.08 -9.03
CA PHE A 7 -6.55 26.09 -8.36
C PHE A 7 -6.32 26.44 -6.90
N CYS A 8 -6.64 27.68 -6.56
CA CYS A 8 -6.64 28.19 -5.21
C CYS A 8 -8.05 27.99 -4.65
N GLY A 9 -8.15 27.41 -3.45
CA GLY A 9 -9.38 27.35 -2.67
C GLY A 9 -9.85 25.94 -2.38
N SER A 10 -9.50 25.41 -1.21
CA SER A 10 -10.37 24.62 -0.30
C SER A 10 -9.54 24.00 0.84
N THR A 11 -8.98 24.83 1.72
CA THR A 11 -8.16 24.41 2.87
C THR A 11 -8.99 23.93 4.08
N LEU A 12 -10.25 23.51 3.89
CA LEU A 12 -11.19 23.28 5.01
C LEU A 12 -11.95 21.95 4.99
N LEU A 13 -11.68 21.03 4.05
CA LEU A 13 -12.45 19.77 3.93
C LEU A 13 -11.66 18.47 4.23
N VAL A 14 -10.50 18.55 4.89
CA VAL A 14 -9.73 17.35 5.31
C VAL A 14 -10.05 16.92 6.76
N LEU A 15 -10.81 17.72 7.51
CA LEU A 15 -11.05 17.52 8.95
C LEU A 15 -12.34 16.75 9.32
N ALA A 16 -13.20 16.41 8.35
CA ALA A 16 -14.56 15.93 8.66
C ALA A 16 -14.77 14.40 8.67
N VAL A 17 -13.73 13.56 8.44
CA VAL A 17 -13.91 12.09 8.35
C VAL A 17 -13.52 11.34 9.64
N LEU A 18 -13.16 12.04 10.72
CA LEU A 18 -12.75 11.40 11.99
C LEU A 18 -13.66 11.70 13.22
N PHE A 19 -14.82 12.34 13.06
CA PHE A 19 -15.66 12.73 14.19
C PHE A 19 -17.17 12.47 13.96
N THR A 20 -17.60 11.23 14.22
CA THR A 20 -18.99 10.80 14.49
C THR A 20 -18.88 9.38 15.06
N LEU A 21 -19.35 8.96 16.23
CA LEU A 21 -20.18 9.49 17.31
C LEU A 21 -19.59 8.94 18.64
N ALA A 22 -19.27 9.79 19.60
CA ALA A 22 -19.05 9.39 20.99
C ALA A 22 -19.91 10.28 21.87
N SER A 23 -21.18 9.92 22.05
CA SER A 23 -22.09 10.52 23.04
C SER A 23 -23.39 9.73 23.12
N SER A 24 -23.41 8.69 23.96
CA SER A 24 -24.51 8.44 24.89
C SER A 24 -24.16 7.19 25.67
N LEU A 25 -23.87 7.35 26.97
CA LEU A 25 -24.31 6.47 28.04
C LEU A 25 -23.89 7.15 29.36
N ARG A 26 -24.90 7.72 30.03
CA ARG A 26 -24.80 8.19 31.42
C ARG A 26 -24.99 6.97 32.34
N THR A 27 -23.97 6.69 33.18
CA THR A 27 -23.95 6.31 34.63
C THR A 27 -25.02 5.35 35.24
N PRO A 28 -24.77 4.65 36.38
CA PRO A 28 -23.78 4.93 37.42
C PRO A 28 -22.98 3.74 37.98
N ALA A 29 -22.04 4.09 38.85
CA ALA A 29 -21.09 3.25 39.57
C ALA A 29 -21.72 2.25 40.56
N LEU A 30 -21.06 1.11 40.75
CA LEU A 30 -21.08 0.32 41.98
C LEU A 30 -19.74 -0.41 42.18
N HIS A 31 -19.43 -0.63 43.45
CA HIS A 31 -18.10 -0.74 44.05
C HIS A 31 -17.46 -2.14 44.03
N ARG A 32 -16.14 -2.10 44.31
CA ARG A 32 -15.34 -3.03 45.15
C ARG A 32 -14.85 -4.35 44.55
N ARG A 33 -13.52 -4.38 44.36
CA ARG A 33 -12.52 -5.31 44.93
C ARG A 33 -12.88 -6.81 45.04
N GLU A 34 -11.94 -7.60 44.52
CA GLU A 34 -11.63 -9.02 44.83
C GLU A 34 -12.35 -10.09 44.00
N ALA A 35 -11.61 -10.64 43.03
CA ALA A 35 -11.54 -12.08 42.79
C ALA A 35 -10.28 -12.38 41.95
N LEU A 36 -9.20 -12.73 42.66
CA LEU A 36 -7.96 -13.27 42.11
C LEU A 36 -8.11 -14.80 41.98
N ALA A 37 -7.66 -15.33 40.84
CA ALA A 37 -6.99 -16.63 40.64
C ALA A 37 -7.62 -17.96 41.13
N ALA A 38 -7.99 -18.81 40.16
CA ALA A 38 -7.76 -20.28 40.06
C ALA A 38 -8.63 -20.79 38.89
N ALA A 39 -8.27 -21.69 37.97
CA ALA A 39 -7.14 -22.59 37.72
C ALA A 39 -7.16 -22.81 36.18
N GLY A 40 -6.06 -23.00 35.45
CA GLY A 40 -5.17 -24.14 35.57
C GLY A 40 -5.49 -25.24 34.54
N ALA A 41 -5.08 -25.00 33.28
CA ALA A 41 -4.62 -25.95 32.26
C ALA A 41 -5.46 -27.20 31.87
N ALA A 42 -5.91 -27.24 30.62
CA ALA A 42 -5.65 -28.35 29.67
C ALA A 42 -6.26 -28.07 28.28
N ALA A 43 -5.42 -27.72 27.30
CA ALA A 43 -5.50 -28.20 25.91
C ALA A 43 -4.37 -27.54 25.11
N ALA A 44 -3.27 -28.28 24.98
CA ALA A 44 -2.20 -27.96 24.06
C ALA A 44 -2.68 -28.04 22.61
N SER A 45 -1.99 -27.29 21.74
CA SER A 45 -2.01 -27.38 20.27
C SER A 45 -3.00 -26.48 19.53
N LEU A 46 -2.73 -25.17 19.54
CA LEU A 46 -2.74 -24.35 18.33
C LEU A 46 -1.61 -23.32 18.48
N LEU A 47 -0.39 -23.71 18.13
CA LEU A 47 0.69 -22.77 17.85
C LEU A 47 0.30 -22.01 16.58
N THR A 48 -0.50 -20.96 16.72
CA THR A 48 -0.52 -19.90 15.72
C THR A 48 0.84 -19.22 15.79
N PRO A 49 1.58 -19.09 14.69
CA PRO A 49 2.81 -18.31 14.71
C PRO A 49 2.45 -16.90 15.16
N GLU A 50 3.00 -16.56 16.32
CA GLU A 50 2.99 -15.23 16.91
C GLU A 50 3.49 -14.27 15.82
N HIS A 51 2.59 -13.40 15.37
CA HIS A 51 2.92 -12.35 14.41
C HIS A 51 4.09 -11.58 14.99
N ALA A 52 5.17 -11.44 14.21
CA ALA A 52 6.37 -10.72 14.62
C ALA A 52 5.98 -9.36 15.19
N MET A 53 5.96 -9.26 16.52
CA MET A 53 5.72 -8.01 17.23
C MET A 53 6.96 -7.16 17.02
N SER A 54 6.84 -6.08 16.25
CA SER A 54 7.81 -5.00 16.34
C SER A 54 7.71 -4.41 17.76
N THR A 55 8.85 -4.06 18.34
CA THR A 55 8.98 -3.46 19.68
C THR A 55 8.43 -2.03 19.76
N ASP A 56 7.74 -1.54 18.71
CA ASP A 56 7.36 -0.14 18.49
C ASP A 56 5.84 0.11 18.60
N GLY A 57 5.14 -0.55 19.51
CA GLY A 57 3.70 -0.37 19.69
C GLY A 57 2.87 -0.80 18.46
N SER A 58 1.56 -0.61 18.51
CA SER A 58 0.67 -1.08 17.44
C SER A 58 0.79 -0.23 16.16
N LEU A 59 0.56 -0.81 14.98
CA LEU A 59 0.45 -0.09 13.70
C LEU A 59 -0.59 1.02 13.78
N MET A 60 -1.73 0.75 14.43
CA MET A 60 -2.74 1.78 14.64
C MET A 60 -2.20 2.97 15.44
N ALA A 61 -1.43 2.73 16.51
CA ALA A 61 -0.80 3.79 17.28
C ALA A 61 0.20 4.58 16.42
N ARG A 62 1.08 3.89 15.67
CA ARG A 62 2.05 4.53 14.77
C ARG A 62 1.38 5.43 13.73
N ILE A 63 0.28 4.99 13.12
CA ILE A 63 -0.48 5.80 12.16
C ILE A 63 -1.10 7.03 12.84
N LYS A 64 -1.72 6.86 14.02
CA LYS A 64 -2.34 7.96 14.78
C LYS A 64 -1.32 9.01 15.21
N GLU A 65 -0.16 8.56 15.69
CA GLU A 65 0.93 9.39 16.17
C GLU A 65 1.83 9.92 15.05
N ARG A 66 1.58 9.51 13.80
CA ARG A 66 2.37 9.86 12.61
C ARG A 66 3.85 9.46 12.72
N ARG A 67 4.12 8.33 13.38
CA ARG A 67 5.46 7.73 13.47
C ARG A 67 5.74 6.91 12.22
N PHE A 68 6.35 7.57 11.24
CA PHE A 68 6.62 7.04 9.90
C PHE A 68 8.12 6.94 9.58
N ASP A 69 8.97 6.83 10.60
CA ASP A 69 10.39 6.65 10.41
C ASP A 69 10.71 5.36 9.66
N LYS A 70 11.70 5.44 8.77
CA LYS A 70 12.17 4.32 7.96
C LYS A 70 12.66 3.17 8.85
N PRO A 71 12.20 1.93 8.64
CA PRO A 71 12.73 0.76 9.33
C PRO A 71 14.21 0.57 9.00
N ILE A 72 15.08 0.49 10.03
CA ILE A 72 16.54 0.49 9.84
C ILE A 72 17.10 -0.95 9.67
N PHE A 73 16.43 -1.96 10.23
CA PHE A 73 16.80 -3.38 10.08
C PHE A 73 15.55 -4.24 10.15
N SER A 74 15.44 -5.22 9.24
CA SER A 74 14.34 -6.17 9.26
C SER A 74 14.84 -7.56 8.84
N LEU A 75 14.49 -8.56 9.65
CA LEU A 75 14.54 -9.94 9.20
C LEU A 75 13.61 -10.08 7.98
N PRO A 76 13.94 -10.94 6.99
CA PRO A 76 13.08 -11.15 5.85
C PRO A 76 11.64 -11.45 6.30
N PRO A 77 10.65 -10.62 5.95
CA PRO A 77 9.31 -10.77 6.49
C PRO A 77 8.61 -12.00 5.94
N GLN A 78 7.66 -12.54 6.69
CA GLN A 78 6.74 -13.54 6.16
C GLN A 78 5.70 -12.88 5.25
N GLU A 79 5.06 -13.68 4.38
CA GLU A 79 3.91 -13.21 3.60
C GLU A 79 2.73 -12.84 4.52
N ALA A 80 2.06 -11.71 4.24
CA ALA A 80 0.86 -11.32 4.99
C ALA A 80 -0.28 -12.34 4.82
N ALA A 81 -0.95 -12.66 5.92
CA ALA A 81 -2.22 -13.38 5.92
C ALA A 81 -3.33 -12.35 6.06
N TYR A 82 -4.25 -12.33 5.09
CA TYR A 82 -5.41 -11.45 5.10
C TYR A 82 -6.59 -12.13 5.79
N PRO A 83 -7.53 -11.36 6.37
CA PRO A 83 -8.76 -11.92 6.93
C PRO A 83 -9.64 -12.61 5.87
N ASP A 84 -10.41 -13.61 6.31
CA ASP A 84 -11.31 -14.38 5.43
C ASP A 84 -12.32 -13.51 4.66
N TRP A 85 -12.78 -12.41 5.27
CA TRP A 85 -13.74 -11.52 4.63
C TRP A 85 -13.16 -10.72 3.45
N MET A 86 -11.84 -10.74 3.25
CA MET A 86 -11.20 -10.14 2.07
C MET A 86 -11.11 -11.13 0.90
N GLU A 87 -11.33 -12.43 1.11
CA GLU A 87 -11.24 -13.44 0.05
C GLU A 87 -12.21 -13.13 -1.10
N GLY A 88 -11.70 -13.18 -2.33
CA GLY A 88 -12.46 -12.91 -3.54
C GLY A 88 -11.72 -12.02 -4.53
N THR A 89 -12.38 -11.76 -5.65
CA THR A 89 -11.98 -10.72 -6.61
C THR A 89 -12.93 -9.53 -6.46
N TRP A 90 -12.36 -8.34 -6.44
CA TRP A 90 -13.01 -7.10 -6.11
C TRP A 90 -12.80 -6.09 -7.22
N ASP A 91 -13.88 -5.45 -7.66
CA ASP A 91 -13.82 -4.22 -8.44
C ASP A 91 -13.48 -3.08 -7.48
N VAL A 92 -12.33 -2.47 -7.72
CA VAL A 92 -11.73 -1.44 -6.87
C VAL A 92 -11.84 -0.09 -7.54
N THR A 93 -12.36 0.89 -6.80
CA THR A 93 -12.20 2.31 -7.14
C THR A 93 -11.21 2.94 -6.16
N ALA A 94 -10.12 3.48 -6.67
CA ALA A 94 -9.11 4.18 -5.91
C ALA A 94 -9.20 5.68 -6.20
N GLY A 95 -9.19 6.52 -5.17
CA GLY A 95 -9.19 7.98 -5.28
C GLY A 95 -7.97 8.58 -4.59
N PHE A 96 -7.34 9.56 -5.23
CA PHE A 96 -6.23 10.31 -4.64
C PHE A 96 -6.75 11.30 -3.58
N GLY A 97 -6.29 11.13 -2.34
CA GLY A 97 -6.70 11.94 -1.19
C GLY A 97 -5.80 13.15 -0.91
N GLY A 98 -4.64 13.24 -1.58
CA GLY A 98 -3.70 14.37 -1.45
C GLY A 98 -2.30 13.95 -1.03
N TYR A 99 -1.44 14.95 -0.84
CA TYR A 99 -0.04 14.77 -0.49
C TYR A 99 0.44 15.75 0.59
N LEU A 100 1.51 15.39 1.29
CA LEU A 100 2.19 16.23 2.28
C LEU A 100 3.71 16.09 2.14
N PHE A 101 4.45 17.13 2.53
CA PHE A 101 5.91 17.10 2.66
C PHE A 101 6.25 17.25 4.15
N PRO A 102 6.37 16.13 4.90
CA PRO A 102 6.43 16.20 6.36
C PRO A 102 7.84 16.50 6.90
N SER A 103 8.88 16.38 6.08
CA SER A 103 10.27 16.67 6.48
C SER A 103 10.40 18.12 6.96
N LYS A 104 11.02 18.30 8.13
CA LYS A 104 11.30 19.63 8.70
C LYS A 104 12.58 20.24 8.13
N THR A 105 13.46 19.42 7.59
CA THR A 105 14.80 19.78 7.11
C THR A 105 14.81 19.96 5.59
N VAL A 106 14.20 19.02 4.85
CA VAL A 106 14.13 19.08 3.40
C VAL A 106 12.95 19.95 2.98
N LYS A 107 13.25 21.11 2.40
CA LYS A 107 12.24 22.05 1.91
C LYS A 107 11.44 21.44 0.76
N LYS A 108 10.15 21.75 0.71
CA LYS A 108 9.23 21.35 -0.37
C LYS A 108 9.81 21.63 -1.76
N GLU A 109 10.41 22.80 -1.96
CA GLU A 109 10.95 23.24 -3.25
C GLU A 109 12.06 22.29 -3.74
N ALA A 110 12.87 21.77 -2.82
CA ALA A 110 13.91 20.79 -3.12
C ALA A 110 13.33 19.42 -3.48
N VAL A 111 12.23 19.02 -2.82
CA VAL A 111 11.52 17.76 -3.13
C VAL A 111 10.86 17.83 -4.52
N VAL A 112 10.13 18.91 -4.80
CA VAL A 112 9.34 19.04 -6.05
C VAL A 112 10.18 19.31 -7.29
N SER A 113 11.38 19.88 -7.12
CA SER A 113 12.30 20.13 -8.24
C SER A 113 13.08 18.88 -8.66
N ASN A 114 13.12 17.85 -7.83
CA ASN A 114 13.77 16.59 -8.13
C ASN A 114 12.77 15.54 -8.66
N GLU A 115 12.84 15.25 -9.95
CA GLU A 115 12.00 14.22 -10.60
C GLU A 115 12.34 12.78 -10.14
N TYR A 116 13.48 12.56 -9.48
CA TYR A 116 13.85 11.26 -8.90
C TYR A 116 13.28 11.07 -7.49
N THR A 117 12.64 12.10 -6.91
CA THR A 117 11.88 11.96 -5.67
C THR A 117 10.87 10.80 -5.80
N PRO A 118 10.79 9.92 -4.79
CA PRO A 118 9.83 8.84 -4.75
C PRO A 118 8.39 9.29 -5.06
N GLY A 119 7.76 8.73 -6.10
CA GLY A 119 6.38 9.05 -6.50
C GLY A 119 6.22 10.13 -7.58
N PHE A 120 7.30 10.83 -7.96
CA PHE A 120 7.22 11.94 -8.96
C PHE A 120 7.34 11.46 -10.41
N LYS A 121 7.89 10.26 -10.62
CA LYS A 121 7.92 9.58 -11.93
C LYS A 121 6.86 8.51 -12.01
N GLN A 122 6.31 8.33 -13.21
CA GLN A 122 5.46 7.19 -13.50
C GLN A 122 6.21 5.89 -13.24
N LEU A 123 5.48 4.87 -12.79
CA LEU A 123 6.04 3.59 -12.37
C LEU A 123 7.10 3.71 -11.26
N SER A 124 7.18 4.81 -10.52
CA SER A 124 8.05 4.85 -9.32
C SER A 124 7.43 4.10 -8.14
N ILE A 125 6.09 4.04 -8.06
CA ILE A 125 5.34 3.23 -7.08
C ILE A 125 4.43 2.28 -7.85
N MET A 126 4.76 0.99 -7.93
CA MET A 126 3.99 0.04 -8.77
C MET A 126 2.50 -0.05 -8.38
N SER A 127 2.16 0.01 -7.09
CA SER A 127 0.77 -0.04 -6.59
C SER A 127 -0.03 1.24 -6.87
N ASN A 128 0.65 2.35 -7.16
CA ASN A 128 0.09 3.65 -7.51
C ASN A 128 0.93 4.26 -8.65
N ALA A 129 0.90 3.58 -9.80
CA ALA A 129 1.84 3.81 -10.91
C ALA A 129 1.84 5.22 -11.49
N ASP A 130 0.79 6.00 -11.24
CA ASP A 130 0.72 7.43 -11.52
C ASP A 130 -0.10 8.11 -10.42
N ILE A 131 0.49 9.08 -9.73
CA ILE A 131 -0.17 9.85 -8.65
C ILE A 131 -0.98 11.03 -9.23
N GLY A 132 -0.79 11.36 -10.52
CA GLY A 132 -1.44 12.51 -11.17
C GLY A 132 -2.95 12.39 -11.36
N PRO A 133 -3.50 11.25 -11.83
CA PRO A 133 -4.94 11.08 -11.99
C PRO A 133 -5.69 11.17 -10.65
N PRO A 134 -6.89 11.77 -10.61
CA PRO A 134 -7.67 11.90 -9.38
C PRO A 134 -8.24 10.55 -8.90
N ALA A 135 -8.42 9.59 -9.81
CA ALA A 135 -8.94 8.28 -9.51
C ALA A 135 -8.47 7.23 -10.53
N ALA A 136 -8.55 5.96 -10.12
CA ALA A 136 -8.34 4.79 -10.97
C ALA A 136 -9.36 3.70 -10.63
N ALA A 137 -9.67 2.86 -11.61
CA ALA A 137 -10.51 1.68 -11.43
C ALA A 137 -9.79 0.44 -11.96
N PHE A 138 -9.80 -0.63 -11.20
CA PHE A 138 -9.14 -1.89 -11.54
C PHE A 138 -9.65 -3.02 -10.63
N GLN A 139 -9.20 -4.25 -10.88
CA GLN A 139 -9.54 -5.38 -10.02
C GLN A 139 -8.42 -5.70 -9.04
N GLN A 140 -8.79 -6.15 -7.84
CA GLN A 140 -7.86 -6.78 -6.91
C GLN A 140 -8.41 -8.13 -6.44
N ARG A 141 -7.52 -9.08 -6.21
CA ARG A 141 -7.81 -10.44 -5.82
C ARG A 141 -7.05 -10.82 -4.56
N PHE A 142 -7.78 -11.38 -3.62
CA PHE A 142 -7.23 -12.06 -2.45
C PHE A 142 -7.74 -13.50 -2.47
N ALA A 143 -6.84 -14.47 -2.44
CA ALA A 143 -7.19 -15.87 -2.63
C ALA A 143 -6.36 -16.79 -1.73
N ARG A 144 -6.92 -17.95 -1.41
CA ARG A 144 -6.17 -19.05 -0.78
C ARG A 144 -5.26 -19.70 -1.83
N ARG A 145 -3.98 -19.89 -1.50
CA ARG A 145 -3.03 -20.62 -2.36
C ARG A 145 -2.99 -22.10 -2.03
N GLY A 146 -2.98 -22.93 -3.08
CA GLY A 146 -2.98 -24.41 -2.99
C GLY A 146 -4.34 -24.96 -2.56
N GLY A 147 -4.76 -26.09 -3.13
CA GLY A 147 -6.04 -26.76 -2.84
C GLY A 147 -6.13 -27.26 -1.39
N GLY A 148 -6.29 -26.33 -0.44
CA GLY A 148 -6.26 -26.56 1.00
C GLY A 148 -5.51 -25.50 1.83
N GLY A 149 -4.96 -24.43 1.24
CA GLY A 149 -4.30 -23.36 2.01
C GLY A 149 -5.26 -22.64 2.96
N SER A 150 -4.95 -22.61 4.26
CA SER A 150 -5.83 -22.03 5.29
C SER A 150 -5.78 -20.49 5.39
N ALA A 151 -4.87 -19.82 4.70
CA ALA A 151 -4.71 -18.37 4.78
C ALA A 151 -4.99 -17.68 3.44
N VAL A 152 -5.77 -16.59 3.50
CA VAL A 152 -6.01 -15.70 2.36
C VAL A 152 -4.76 -14.88 2.08
N ARG A 153 -4.33 -14.81 0.82
CA ARG A 153 -3.12 -14.09 0.37
C ARG A 153 -3.44 -13.08 -0.72
N ASP A 154 -2.60 -12.06 -0.82
CA ASP A 154 -2.58 -11.09 -1.91
C ASP A 154 -2.14 -11.77 -3.21
N ASP A 155 -2.95 -11.69 -4.26
CA ASP A 155 -2.52 -12.07 -5.61
C ASP A 155 -1.68 -10.95 -6.22
N ARG A 156 -0.44 -10.84 -5.73
CA ARG A 156 0.44 -9.71 -6.03
C ARG A 156 0.67 -9.48 -7.53
N PRO A 157 0.92 -10.52 -8.36
CA PRO A 157 1.03 -10.35 -9.82
C PRO A 157 -0.24 -9.79 -10.45
N PHE A 158 -1.41 -10.32 -10.09
CA PHE A 158 -2.70 -9.83 -10.60
C PHE A 158 -2.95 -8.39 -10.14
N ASN A 159 -2.80 -8.12 -8.84
CA ASN A 159 -3.13 -6.85 -8.21
C ASN A 159 -2.25 -5.70 -8.69
N LEU A 160 -0.93 -5.91 -8.77
CA LEU A 160 -0.02 -4.87 -9.26
C LEU A 160 -0.19 -4.61 -10.76
N SER A 161 -0.41 -5.65 -11.56
CA SER A 161 -0.67 -5.49 -13.00
C SER A 161 -1.98 -4.73 -13.25
N ALA A 162 -3.02 -5.07 -12.50
CA ALA A 162 -4.32 -4.41 -12.59
C ALA A 162 -4.25 -2.95 -12.13
N ALA A 163 -3.61 -2.67 -10.99
CA ALA A 163 -3.40 -1.32 -10.50
C ALA A 163 -2.59 -0.46 -11.49
N MET A 164 -1.49 -1.01 -12.04
CA MET A 164 -0.68 -0.33 -13.05
C MET A 164 -1.51 0.07 -14.27
N ARG A 165 -2.34 -0.85 -14.80
CA ARG A 165 -3.25 -0.55 -15.90
C ARG A 165 -4.29 0.50 -15.52
N GLY A 166 -4.88 0.40 -14.33
CA GLY A 166 -5.89 1.33 -13.84
C GLY A 166 -5.37 2.77 -13.72
N TRP A 167 -4.16 2.97 -13.22
CA TRP A 167 -3.55 4.30 -13.06
C TRP A 167 -3.01 4.90 -14.36
N LEU A 168 -2.44 4.07 -15.25
CA LEU A 168 -1.79 4.55 -16.46
C LEU A 168 -2.72 4.58 -17.69
N GLY A 169 -3.79 3.79 -17.71
CA GLY A 169 -4.69 3.66 -18.85
C GLY A 169 -3.95 3.19 -20.11
N ASP A 170 -4.16 3.85 -21.24
CA ASP A 170 -3.49 3.55 -22.52
C ASP A 170 -1.96 3.74 -22.48
N ARG A 171 -1.44 4.42 -21.44
CA ARG A 171 0.00 4.60 -21.21
C ARG A 171 0.62 3.41 -20.45
N ALA A 172 -0.20 2.47 -19.97
CA ALA A 172 0.29 1.33 -19.20
C ALA A 172 1.20 0.46 -20.08
N PRO A 173 2.42 0.13 -19.62
CA PRO A 173 3.26 -0.81 -20.35
C PRO A 173 2.61 -2.20 -20.34
N ALA A 174 2.87 -2.96 -21.40
CA ALA A 174 2.45 -4.36 -21.44
C ALA A 174 3.33 -5.19 -20.50
N VAL A 175 2.71 -5.96 -19.61
CA VAL A 175 3.42 -6.94 -18.78
C VAL A 175 3.83 -8.11 -19.66
N LEU A 176 5.12 -8.33 -19.82
CA LEU A 176 5.68 -9.48 -20.56
C LEU A 176 5.79 -10.71 -19.66
N SER A 177 6.25 -10.51 -18.43
CA SER A 177 6.34 -11.55 -17.41
C SER A 177 6.30 -10.95 -16.01
N CYS A 178 5.88 -11.77 -15.06
CA CYS A 178 5.99 -11.50 -13.62
C CYS A 178 6.60 -12.73 -12.94
N GLU A 179 7.73 -12.55 -12.26
CA GLU A 179 8.38 -13.56 -11.44
C GLU A 179 8.03 -13.29 -9.98
N TYR A 180 7.18 -14.14 -9.40
CA TYR A 180 6.81 -14.10 -7.99
C TYR A 180 6.58 -15.52 -7.49
N GLU A 181 7.46 -15.97 -6.58
CA GLU A 181 7.46 -17.33 -6.03
C GLU A 181 7.30 -17.25 -4.51
N PRO A 182 6.07 -17.03 -4.01
CA PRO A 182 5.82 -16.73 -2.59
C PRO A 182 6.22 -17.85 -1.63
N GLU A 183 6.20 -19.11 -2.07
CA GLU A 183 6.64 -20.25 -1.26
C GLU A 183 8.15 -20.26 -1.04
N ARG A 184 8.92 -19.69 -1.97
CA ARG A 184 10.40 -19.64 -1.90
C ARG A 184 10.90 -18.28 -1.42
N ASN A 185 10.29 -17.20 -1.89
CA ASN A 185 10.62 -15.83 -1.53
C ASN A 185 9.40 -14.91 -1.69
N PRO A 186 8.60 -14.71 -0.64
CA PRO A 186 7.43 -13.82 -0.67
C PRO A 186 7.78 -12.33 -0.71
N ASN A 187 9.07 -12.00 -0.68
CA ASN A 187 9.59 -10.65 -0.53
C ASN A 187 10.21 -10.10 -1.80
N ARG A 188 10.20 -10.85 -2.90
CA ARG A 188 10.70 -10.40 -4.19
C ARG A 188 9.67 -10.64 -5.30
N CYS A 189 9.29 -9.58 -6.00
CA CYS A 189 8.42 -9.65 -7.17
C CYS A 189 9.05 -8.85 -8.31
N SER A 190 9.18 -9.48 -9.49
CA SER A 190 9.89 -8.90 -10.63
C SER A 190 8.97 -8.80 -11.83
N PHE A 191 8.90 -7.64 -12.48
CA PHE A 191 8.14 -7.44 -13.71
C PHE A 191 9.05 -7.10 -14.88
N ALA A 192 8.87 -7.78 -16.01
CA ALA A 192 9.38 -7.33 -17.29
C ALA A 192 8.26 -6.63 -18.06
N LEU A 193 8.51 -5.40 -18.47
CA LEU A 193 7.53 -4.49 -19.03
C LEU A 193 7.98 -4.02 -20.41
N ARG A 194 7.10 -4.11 -21.39
CA ARG A 194 7.29 -3.47 -22.69
C ARG A 194 6.60 -2.11 -22.66
N PRO A 195 7.31 -1.01 -23.00
CA PRO A 195 6.70 0.32 -23.02
C PRO A 195 5.40 0.35 -23.84
N ALA A 196 4.43 1.14 -23.40
CA ALA A 196 3.26 1.42 -24.22
C ALA A 196 3.71 2.07 -25.54
N ALA A 197 3.11 1.66 -26.65
CA ALA A 197 3.28 2.35 -27.92
C ALA A 197 2.54 3.69 -27.82
N ALA A 198 3.12 4.68 -27.14
CA ALA A 198 2.60 6.03 -27.21
C ALA A 198 2.57 6.47 -28.68
N ALA A 199 1.55 7.21 -29.10
CA ALA A 199 1.57 7.90 -30.38
C ALA A 199 2.79 8.84 -30.40
N GLY A 200 3.87 8.41 -31.07
CA GLY A 200 5.17 9.10 -31.06
C GLY A 200 6.30 8.43 -30.26
N ALA A 201 6.09 7.25 -29.67
CA ALA A 201 7.18 6.44 -29.13
C ALA A 201 8.14 6.08 -30.27
N ARG A 202 9.40 6.54 -30.19
CA ARG A 202 10.44 6.15 -31.13
C ARG A 202 10.54 4.62 -31.16
N ALA A 203 10.55 4.05 -32.36
CA ALA A 203 10.99 2.67 -32.57
C ALA A 203 12.35 2.50 -31.86
N GLY A 204 12.40 1.64 -30.84
CA GLY A 204 13.61 1.43 -30.01
C GLY A 204 13.47 1.72 -28.51
N ALA A 205 12.30 2.09 -27.98
CA ALA A 205 12.09 2.10 -26.52
C ALA A 205 12.21 0.66 -25.98
N GLY A 206 13.31 0.34 -25.31
CA GLY A 206 13.57 -0.99 -24.80
C GLY A 206 12.79 -1.29 -23.51
N ASN A 207 12.85 -2.55 -23.09
CA ASN A 207 12.03 -3.06 -22.01
C ASN A 207 12.43 -2.47 -20.64
N THR A 208 11.42 -2.10 -19.86
CA THR A 208 11.57 -1.69 -18.45
C THR A 208 11.53 -2.94 -17.57
N ARG A 209 12.36 -2.97 -16.53
CA ARG A 209 12.27 -4.00 -15.47
C ARG A 209 11.96 -3.31 -14.15
N VAL A 210 10.97 -3.80 -13.42
CA VAL A 210 10.65 -3.34 -12.06
C VAL A 210 10.90 -4.48 -11.10
N GLU A 211 11.74 -4.24 -10.10
CA GLU A 211 12.01 -5.14 -8.99
C GLU A 211 11.43 -4.56 -7.72
N LEU A 212 10.63 -5.35 -7.02
CA LEU A 212 10.07 -5.01 -5.72
C LEU A 212 10.68 -5.90 -4.66
N PHE A 213 11.27 -5.29 -3.64
CA PHE A 213 11.83 -5.96 -2.47
C PHE A 213 11.05 -5.53 -1.23
N THR A 214 10.23 -6.40 -0.67
CA THR A 214 9.56 -6.14 0.62
C THR A 214 10.53 -6.43 1.75
N ASN A 215 11.11 -5.36 2.30
CA ASN A 215 12.13 -5.44 3.32
C ASN A 215 11.51 -5.61 4.72
N ALA A 216 10.37 -4.99 5.01
CA ALA A 216 9.65 -5.21 6.26
C ALA A 216 8.15 -5.35 5.99
N ARG A 217 7.46 -6.15 6.81
CA ARG A 217 6.01 -6.32 6.76
C ARG A 217 5.47 -6.53 8.16
N GLU A 218 4.41 -5.81 8.48
CA GLU A 218 3.69 -5.92 9.75
C GLU A 218 2.20 -5.98 9.46
N THR A 219 1.46 -6.77 10.23
CA THR A 219 0.01 -6.82 10.15
C THR A 219 -0.60 -6.73 11.54
N GLU A 220 -1.74 -6.07 11.66
CA GLU A 220 -2.48 -5.94 12.91
C GLU A 220 -3.97 -6.12 12.64
N ALA A 221 -4.60 -7.05 13.35
CA ALA A 221 -6.06 -7.13 13.41
C ALA A 221 -6.57 -6.16 14.48
N ALA A 222 -7.34 -5.16 14.08
CA ALA A 222 -7.91 -4.16 14.99
C ALA A 222 -9.41 -4.47 15.20
N GLY A 223 -9.69 -5.46 16.05
CA GLY A 223 -11.04 -6.00 16.22
C GLY A 223 -11.48 -6.90 15.06
N ALA A 224 -12.78 -7.18 14.95
CA ALA A 224 -13.32 -8.10 13.95
C ALA A 224 -13.45 -7.50 12.53
N ASP A 225 -13.49 -6.16 12.45
CA ASP A 225 -13.87 -5.44 11.22
C ASP A 225 -12.76 -4.61 10.60
N ALA A 226 -11.55 -4.59 11.19
CA ALA A 226 -10.43 -3.83 10.65
C ALA A 226 -9.13 -4.64 10.62
N PHE A 227 -8.39 -4.45 9.53
CA PHE A 227 -7.10 -5.07 9.30
C PHE A 227 -6.12 -4.03 8.82
N LEU A 228 -4.94 -4.00 9.40
CA LEU A 228 -3.87 -3.09 9.06
C LEU A 228 -2.70 -3.88 8.51
N LEU A 229 -2.05 -3.30 7.51
CA LEU A 229 -0.85 -3.84 6.90
C LEU A 229 0.14 -2.71 6.70
N SER A 230 1.39 -2.91 7.13
CA SER A 230 2.51 -2.08 6.71
C SER A 230 3.45 -2.90 5.84
N GLU A 231 3.87 -2.35 4.71
CA GLU A 231 4.95 -2.91 3.89
C GLU A 231 6.00 -1.85 3.63
N TYR A 232 7.24 -2.11 4.02
CA TYR A 232 8.41 -1.34 3.61
C TYR A 232 9.02 -1.98 2.37
N ILE A 233 8.97 -1.28 1.25
CA ILE A 233 9.28 -1.78 -0.08
C ILE A 233 10.38 -0.93 -0.68
N ARG A 234 11.48 -1.57 -1.10
CA ARG A 234 12.40 -0.98 -2.07
C ARG A 234 11.94 -1.33 -3.46
N GLN A 235 11.79 -0.33 -4.32
CA GLN A 235 11.55 -0.53 -5.74
C GLN A 235 12.78 -0.11 -6.53
N VAL A 236 13.21 -0.97 -7.46
CA VAL A 236 14.25 -0.67 -8.45
C VAL A 236 13.61 -0.72 -9.83
N THR A 237 13.59 0.41 -10.51
CA THR A 237 13.05 0.53 -11.87
C THR A 237 14.17 0.78 -12.85
N ILE A 238 14.41 -0.18 -13.73
CA ILE A 238 15.47 -0.14 -14.74
C ILE A 238 14.82 0.14 -16.09
N TYR A 239 15.01 1.37 -16.57
CA TYR A 239 14.62 1.78 -17.92
C TYR A 239 15.75 1.42 -18.88
N ARG A 240 15.48 0.61 -19.91
CA ARG A 240 16.45 0.32 -20.97
C ARG A 240 16.05 1.03 -22.27
N PRO A 241 16.63 2.19 -22.60
CA PRO A 241 16.32 2.88 -23.85
C PRO A 241 17.01 2.21 -25.05
N GLY A 242 16.52 1.06 -25.51
CA GLY A 242 17.06 0.39 -26.70
C GLY A 242 18.47 -0.19 -26.51
N ALA A 243 19.06 -0.74 -27.57
CA ALA A 243 20.34 -1.47 -27.50
C ALA A 243 21.56 -0.57 -27.27
N ASP A 244 21.51 0.70 -27.71
CA ASP A 244 22.66 1.59 -27.78
C ASP A 244 22.67 2.71 -26.73
N VAL A 245 21.75 2.70 -25.75
CA VAL A 245 21.69 3.71 -24.68
C VAL A 245 21.83 3.07 -23.32
N ILE A 246 22.64 3.70 -22.47
CA ILE A 246 22.87 3.30 -21.08
C ILE A 246 21.53 3.24 -20.34
N ALA A 247 21.27 2.10 -19.70
CA ALA A 247 20.09 1.91 -18.87
C ALA A 247 20.09 2.92 -17.71
N ARG A 248 18.90 3.45 -17.39
CA ARG A 248 18.72 4.34 -16.25
C ARG A 248 18.03 3.58 -15.13
N GLU A 249 18.56 3.70 -13.94
CA GLU A 249 18.01 3.11 -12.74
C GLU A 249 17.37 4.18 -11.86
N LEU A 250 16.17 3.90 -11.37
CA LEU A 250 15.51 4.64 -10.31
C LEU A 250 15.32 3.69 -9.14
N VAL A 251 15.98 3.98 -8.02
CA VAL A 251 15.80 3.26 -6.76
C VAL A 251 15.05 4.17 -5.81
N ALA A 252 13.99 3.66 -5.20
CA ALA A 252 13.23 4.38 -4.20
C ALA A 252 12.74 3.43 -3.10
N ASP A 253 12.72 3.93 -1.86
CA ASP A 253 12.15 3.21 -0.73
C ASP A 253 10.80 3.83 -0.35
N TYR A 254 9.84 2.96 -0.08
CA TYR A 254 8.48 3.31 0.29
C TYR A 254 8.06 2.55 1.53
N GLN A 255 7.22 3.17 2.36
CA GLN A 255 6.43 2.43 3.34
C GLN A 255 4.95 2.67 3.08
N GLN A 256 4.22 1.59 2.86
CA GLN A 256 2.79 1.61 2.60
C GLN A 256 2.05 1.16 3.84
N PHE A 257 1.17 2.01 4.35
CA PHE A 257 0.27 1.70 5.46
C PHE A 257 -1.14 1.59 4.93
N TRP A 258 -1.65 0.36 4.92
CA TRP A 258 -3.03 0.05 4.59
C TRP A 258 -3.86 -0.08 5.86
N VAL A 259 -5.04 0.51 5.83
CA VAL A 259 -6.09 0.33 6.84
C VAL A 259 -7.35 -0.11 6.12
N TYR A 260 -7.65 -1.40 6.19
CA TYR A 260 -8.88 -1.98 5.66
C TYR A 260 -9.97 -1.98 6.73
N ARG A 261 -11.20 -1.69 6.32
CA ARG A 261 -12.40 -1.74 7.16
C ARG A 261 -13.52 -2.44 6.42
N ARG A 262 -14.04 -3.51 7.01
CA ARG A 262 -15.24 -4.19 6.54
C ARG A 262 -16.42 -3.20 6.55
N GLY A 263 -17.19 -3.14 5.47
CA GLY A 263 -18.39 -2.28 5.42
C GLY A 263 -19.41 -2.71 6.48
N GLY A 264 -20.32 -1.82 6.93
CA GLY A 264 -21.44 -2.12 7.84
C GLY A 264 -22.54 -2.97 7.20
N GLU A 265 -23.43 -3.56 8.01
CA GLU A 265 -24.51 -4.46 7.55
C GLU A 265 -25.72 -3.58 7.20
N GLU A 266 -25.67 -2.91 6.05
CA GLU A 266 -26.83 -2.14 5.58
C GLU A 266 -27.69 -3.00 4.63
N GLY A 267 -28.80 -3.49 5.19
CA GLY A 267 -30.09 -3.68 4.49
C GLY A 267 -30.11 -4.55 3.24
N GLY A 268 -30.40 -5.84 3.43
CA GLY A 268 -31.22 -6.70 2.57
C GLY A 268 -31.06 -6.62 1.05
N GLY A 269 -30.30 -7.56 0.47
CA GLY A 269 -30.41 -7.89 -0.95
C GLY A 269 -29.13 -8.43 -1.59
N GLY A 270 -28.83 -9.71 -1.39
CA GLY A 270 -28.19 -10.61 -2.38
C GLY A 270 -26.85 -10.27 -3.04
N GLY A 271 -26.14 -9.21 -2.67
CA GLY A 271 -24.80 -8.88 -3.17
C GLY A 271 -23.76 -8.97 -2.05
N GLY A 272 -22.62 -9.63 -2.30
CA GLY A 272 -21.53 -9.75 -1.31
C GLY A 272 -21.13 -8.40 -0.71
N ARG A 273 -20.86 -8.38 0.59
CA ARG A 273 -20.56 -7.15 1.33
C ARG A 273 -19.17 -6.63 0.94
N GLY A 274 -19.11 -5.43 0.39
CA GLY A 274 -17.87 -4.71 0.10
C GLY A 274 -17.08 -4.30 1.34
N PHE A 275 -15.89 -3.75 1.13
CA PHE A 275 -15.08 -3.14 2.18
C PHE A 275 -14.36 -1.90 1.66
N LYS A 276 -13.83 -1.09 2.58
CA LYS A 276 -13.08 0.13 2.26
C LYS A 276 -11.66 0.02 2.74
N ALA A 277 -10.75 0.73 2.10
CA ALA A 277 -9.39 0.88 2.60
C ALA A 277 -8.89 2.32 2.49
N SER A 278 -7.92 2.64 3.31
CA SER A 278 -7.07 3.82 3.14
C SER A 278 -5.63 3.37 3.01
N LEU A 279 -4.91 3.97 2.07
CA LEU A 279 -3.48 3.75 1.87
C LEU A 279 -2.75 5.07 2.10
N LEU A 280 -1.79 5.05 3.01
CA LEU A 280 -0.77 6.08 3.13
C LEU A 280 0.55 5.52 2.60
N THR A 281 1.14 6.19 1.60
CA THR A 281 2.47 5.85 1.07
C THR A 281 3.48 6.91 1.50
N CYS A 282 4.47 6.50 2.27
CA CYS A 282 5.62 7.30 2.67
C CYS A 282 6.76 7.09 1.67
N GLY A 283 7.36 8.16 1.16
CA GLY A 283 8.54 8.12 0.30
C GLY A 283 9.79 8.60 1.04
N TYR A 284 10.86 7.81 0.99
CA TYR A 284 12.14 8.09 1.66
C TYR A 284 13.26 8.32 0.66
N LEU A 285 14.16 9.23 1.00
CA LEU A 285 15.39 9.44 0.23
C LEU A 285 16.30 8.23 0.35
N GLN A 286 17.08 8.01 -0.70
CA GLN A 286 18.15 7.03 -0.79
C GLN A 286 19.52 7.70 -0.64
N PRO A 287 20.58 6.96 -0.24
CA PRO A 287 21.91 7.53 -0.09
C PRO A 287 22.46 8.29 -1.31
N GLN A 288 22.00 7.94 -2.52
CA GLN A 288 22.36 8.64 -3.76
C GLN A 288 21.60 9.96 -4.01
N ASP A 289 20.55 10.26 -3.24
CA ASP A 289 19.79 11.50 -3.38
C ASP A 289 20.51 12.67 -2.70
N SER A 290 20.47 13.84 -3.34
CA SER A 290 21.25 15.02 -2.91
C SER A 290 20.98 15.46 -1.48
N ASN A 291 19.75 15.29 -0.99
CA ASN A 291 19.30 15.76 0.32
C ASN A 291 19.18 14.60 1.33
N TYR A 292 19.74 13.42 1.03
CA TYR A 292 19.60 12.24 1.88
C TYR A 292 20.04 12.49 3.32
N PHE A 293 21.21 13.13 3.50
CA PHE A 293 21.78 13.38 4.81
C PHE A 293 20.98 14.39 5.64
N ASP A 294 20.10 15.18 5.02
CA ASP A 294 19.20 16.09 5.74
C ASP A 294 18.00 15.35 6.36
N SER A 295 17.61 14.21 5.79
CA SER A 295 16.42 13.45 6.21
C SER A 295 16.59 11.95 5.89
N PRO A 296 17.53 11.25 6.57
CA PRO A 296 17.91 9.89 6.21
C PRO A 296 16.84 8.85 6.60
N THR A 297 16.01 9.17 7.59
CA THR A 297 15.02 8.25 8.17
C THR A 297 13.59 8.77 8.08
N GLU A 298 13.38 10.08 7.98
CA GLU A 298 12.03 10.65 7.89
C GLU A 298 11.53 10.61 6.43
N PRO A 299 10.22 10.47 6.21
CA PRO A 299 9.68 10.58 4.86
C PRO A 299 9.79 12.02 4.35
N VAL A 300 10.12 12.19 3.07
CA VAL A 300 10.12 13.52 2.42
C VAL A 300 8.79 13.82 1.75
N VAL A 301 7.99 12.79 1.46
CA VAL A 301 6.66 12.93 0.87
C VAL A 301 5.72 11.85 1.40
N LEU A 302 4.45 12.21 1.58
CA LEU A 302 3.35 11.30 1.88
C LEU A 302 2.27 11.44 0.80
N TYR A 303 1.73 10.31 0.35
CA TYR A 303 0.56 10.25 -0.52
C TYR A 303 -0.58 9.50 0.16
N SER A 304 -1.78 10.06 0.12
CA SER A 304 -2.99 9.44 0.67
C SER A 304 -3.92 8.99 -0.45
N HIS A 305 -4.49 7.80 -0.33
CA HIS A 305 -5.49 7.28 -1.24
C HIS A 305 -6.63 6.58 -0.46
N ALA A 306 -7.83 6.69 -0.99
CA ALA A 306 -9.01 5.97 -0.50
C ALA A 306 -9.44 4.93 -1.52
N TYR A 307 -9.85 3.75 -1.04
CA TYR A 307 -10.23 2.61 -1.86
C TYR A 307 -11.62 2.12 -1.44
N ASP A 308 -12.44 1.81 -2.43
CA ASP A 308 -13.74 1.14 -2.27
C ASP A 308 -13.70 -0.18 -3.03
N PHE A 309 -13.97 -1.29 -2.33
CA PHE A 309 -13.94 -2.65 -2.86
C PHE A 309 -15.36 -3.17 -2.96
N LYS A 310 -15.80 -3.49 -4.17
CA LYS A 310 -17.08 -4.15 -4.44
C LYS A 310 -16.81 -5.53 -5.00
N PRO A 311 -17.60 -6.56 -4.67
CA PRO A 311 -17.40 -7.87 -5.29
C PRO A 311 -17.45 -7.74 -6.80
N ALA A 312 -16.48 -8.34 -7.50
CA ALA A 312 -16.51 -8.39 -8.94
C ALA A 312 -17.73 -9.21 -9.40
N ALA A 313 -18.36 -8.82 -10.51
CA ALA A 313 -19.47 -9.58 -11.08
C ALA A 313 -19.02 -11.03 -11.38
N ALA A 314 -19.84 -12.01 -10.97
CA ALA A 314 -19.56 -13.43 -11.22
C ALA A 314 -19.47 -13.68 -12.74
N GLY A 315 -18.27 -13.98 -13.25
CA GLY A 315 -18.05 -14.28 -14.67
C GLY A 315 -16.77 -13.71 -15.30
N ALA A 316 -16.03 -12.85 -14.59
CA ALA A 316 -14.71 -12.38 -15.05
C ALA A 316 -13.59 -13.22 -14.41
N ALA A 317 -13.35 -14.42 -14.95
CA ALA A 317 -12.19 -15.24 -14.64
C ALA A 317 -11.38 -15.49 -15.91
#